data_AF-A0A7Y3J7L9-F1
#
_entry.id   AF-A0A7Y3J7L9-F1
#
_cell.length_a   1.000
_cell.length_b   1.000
_cell.length_c   1.000
_cell.angle_alpha   90.00
_cell.angle_beta   90.00
_cell.angle_gamma   90.00
#
_symmetry.space_group_name_H-M   'P 1'
#
loop_
_entity.id
_entity.type
_entity.pdbx_description
1 polymer ?
#
loop_
_entity_poly.entity_id
_entity_poly.type
_entity_poly.pdbx_seq_one_letter_code
_entity_poly.pdbx_strand_id
1 'polypeptide(L)'
;MVLKKLIQFSRTLSDFTTRVLTGLAWPKIDLLIRLTLAEIFFRSGLIKLLSWSTALYLATYVYPVSFMSPATAAVVGMSIEVGGAALLALGFMTRYAAVPMLILSLVIQFAYKPFDSQLFWAALFGWYAVVGAGHLSVDHLLRNGLADSALPIVPRILRFSAWLRARGGPVYLSVLRIWLAVALLTGAAHVMLPPGGVLATLPAWAPIELASRVPAGIALGGGLLLLLGLGTRFVSVAALLGVFATAMMDPRETAAVYLLMSFSILIIFGSGVLSLDRVLVRLMRKYRPQLNPRDPTALAGLPRVVIVGAGFAGLSCAGSLRGARATVTLIDRANYHLFQPLLYQVATAALSPGDIATPVRQLFRTADNVQVLLGTVIGVDPAARRVITEAGDIRYDYLVLATGVTHSYFGKDAWAPYAPGLKRIEDALEIRRKILTAFERAEAASTETERAALLTFLIVGGGPTGVELAGAIAELSRYGMDKEFRQFDPADARVVLVQSAPRLLPAFPESLAAIAQHSLEKLGVEVLLGSRVEAIDANGVAVSGKRIIA
;
A
#
# COMPACT_ATOMS: atom_id res chain seq x y z
N MET A 1 -35.62 -8.13 -16.91
CA MET A 1 -35.62 -8.01 -15.42
C MET A 1 -34.53 -8.87 -14.77
N VAL A 2 -34.44 -10.17 -15.08
CA VAL A 2 -33.42 -11.11 -14.54
C VAL A 2 -31.98 -10.65 -14.78
N LEU A 3 -31.66 -10.18 -16.00
CA LEU A 3 -30.32 -9.70 -16.34
C LEU A 3 -29.90 -8.45 -15.54
N LYS A 4 -30.82 -7.52 -15.29
CA LYS A 4 -30.58 -6.34 -14.42
C LYS A 4 -30.26 -6.75 -12.98
N LYS A 5 -30.97 -7.75 -12.44
CA LYS A 5 -30.70 -8.32 -11.11
C LYS A 5 -29.34 -9.03 -11.06
N LEU A 6 -28.99 -9.81 -12.08
CA LEU A 6 -27.66 -10.45 -12.20
C LEU A 6 -26.52 -9.43 -12.22
N ILE A 7 -26.73 -8.29 -12.88
CA ILE A 7 -25.74 -7.22 -13.03
C ILE A 7 -25.56 -6.42 -11.73
N GLN A 8 -26.67 -6.09 -11.04
CA GLN A 8 -26.62 -5.44 -9.74
C GLN A 8 -25.92 -6.35 -8.73
N PHE A 9 -26.21 -7.65 -8.76
CA PHE A 9 -25.53 -8.67 -7.96
C PHE A 9 -24.04 -8.78 -8.29
N SER A 10 -23.65 -8.74 -9.57
CA SER A 10 -22.24 -8.75 -10.00
C SER A 10 -21.46 -7.50 -9.54
N ARG A 11 -22.08 -6.30 -9.59
CA ARG A 11 -21.49 -5.06 -9.06
C ARG A 11 -21.32 -5.12 -7.55
N THR A 12 -22.36 -5.53 -6.82
CA THR A 12 -22.30 -5.72 -5.36
C THR A 12 -21.24 -6.75 -4.97
N LEU A 13 -21.10 -7.83 -5.75
CA LEU A 13 -20.05 -8.83 -5.53
C LEU A 13 -18.66 -8.26 -5.81
N SER A 14 -18.47 -7.48 -6.87
CA SER A 14 -17.18 -6.83 -7.18
C SER A 14 -16.78 -5.85 -6.07
N ASP A 15 -17.69 -5.02 -5.58
CA ASP A 15 -17.42 -4.06 -4.51
C ASP A 15 -17.20 -4.75 -3.15
N PHE A 16 -18.01 -5.76 -2.83
CA PHE A 16 -17.83 -6.62 -1.65
C PHE A 16 -16.46 -7.32 -1.69
N THR A 17 -16.08 -7.90 -2.82
CA THR A 17 -14.79 -8.58 -2.96
C THR A 17 -13.60 -7.63 -2.82
N THR A 18 -13.69 -6.40 -3.33
CA THR A 18 -12.56 -5.44 -3.33
C THR A 18 -12.39 -4.71 -2.00
N ARG A 19 -13.46 -4.55 -1.20
CA ARG A 19 -13.37 -3.87 0.11
C ARG A 19 -13.33 -4.86 1.28
N VAL A 20 -14.21 -5.87 1.27
CA VAL A 20 -14.37 -6.79 2.40
C VAL A 20 -13.41 -7.97 2.29
N LEU A 21 -13.37 -8.66 1.15
CA LEU A 21 -12.55 -9.87 1.05
C LEU A 21 -11.05 -9.57 1.03
N THR A 22 -10.60 -8.60 0.24
CA THR A 22 -9.18 -8.22 0.19
C THR A 22 -8.71 -7.41 1.40
N GLY A 23 -9.59 -6.58 1.99
CA GLY A 23 -9.23 -5.72 3.12
C GLY A 23 -9.34 -6.40 4.48
N LEU A 24 -10.39 -7.19 4.72
CA LEU A 24 -10.71 -7.75 6.03
C LEU A 24 -10.36 -9.24 6.14
N ALA A 25 -10.70 -10.05 5.13
CA ALA A 25 -10.54 -11.50 5.19
C ALA A 25 -9.14 -11.96 4.77
N TRP A 26 -8.60 -11.40 3.69
CA TRP A 26 -7.33 -11.83 3.12
C TRP A 26 -6.15 -11.76 4.11
N PRO A 27 -5.96 -10.69 4.93
CA PRO A 27 -4.82 -10.67 5.85
C PRO A 27 -4.80 -11.86 6.82
N LYS A 28 -5.98 -12.32 7.26
CA LYS A 28 -6.13 -13.48 8.15
C LYS A 28 -5.90 -14.80 7.40
N ILE A 29 -6.46 -14.92 6.19
CA ILE A 29 -6.30 -16.11 5.35
C ILE A 29 -4.83 -16.27 4.92
N ASP A 30 -4.17 -15.18 4.51
CA ASP A 30 -2.74 -15.13 4.19
C ASP A 30 -1.89 -15.63 5.35
N LEU A 31 -2.12 -15.10 6.56
CA LEU A 31 -1.41 -15.53 7.76
C LEU A 31 -1.65 -17.02 8.04
N LEU A 32 -2.91 -17.48 7.98
CA LEU A 32 -3.24 -18.89 8.18
C LEU A 32 -2.51 -19.79 7.19
N ILE A 33 -2.53 -19.47 5.89
CA ILE A 33 -1.81 -20.23 4.86
C ILE A 33 -0.32 -20.28 5.18
N ARG A 34 0.31 -19.14 5.52
CA ARG A 34 1.75 -19.10 5.82
C ARG A 34 2.10 -19.95 7.04
N LEU A 35 1.32 -19.86 8.11
CA LEU A 35 1.55 -20.65 9.32
C LEU A 35 1.36 -22.15 9.07
N THR A 36 0.30 -22.55 8.36
CA THR A 36 0.07 -23.96 8.05
C THR A 36 1.17 -24.54 7.16
N LEU A 37 1.62 -23.81 6.13
CA LEU A 37 2.73 -24.26 5.30
C LEU A 37 4.05 -24.30 6.08
N ALA A 38 4.33 -23.27 6.87
CA ALA A 38 5.56 -23.21 7.66
C ALA A 38 5.62 -24.36 8.68
N GLU A 39 4.53 -24.65 9.37
CA GLU A 39 4.48 -25.69 10.41
C GLU A 39 4.96 -27.06 9.91
N ILE A 40 4.52 -27.49 8.73
CA ILE A 40 4.83 -28.81 8.17
C ILE A 40 6.34 -28.94 7.94
N PHE A 41 6.92 -27.96 7.25
CA PHE A 41 8.34 -27.97 6.90
C PHE A 41 9.20 -27.73 8.14
N PHE A 42 8.76 -26.89 9.06
CA PHE A 42 9.48 -26.64 10.32
C PHE A 42 9.53 -27.90 11.19
N ARG A 43 8.43 -28.64 11.32
CA ARG A 43 8.40 -29.93 12.04
C ARG A 43 9.34 -30.95 11.39
N SER A 44 9.31 -31.08 10.06
CA SER A 44 10.25 -31.93 9.31
C SER A 44 11.71 -31.52 9.56
N GLY A 45 12.00 -30.23 9.47
CA GLY A 45 13.34 -29.67 9.65
C GLY A 45 13.87 -29.90 11.07
N LEU A 46 13.02 -29.75 12.10
CA LEU A 46 13.38 -30.04 13.49
C LEU A 46 13.76 -31.51 13.72
N ILE A 47 13.03 -32.46 13.12
CA ILE A 47 13.38 -33.88 13.23
C ILE A 47 14.78 -34.13 12.64
N LYS A 48 15.09 -33.51 11.50
CA LYS A 48 16.41 -33.60 10.85
C LYS A 48 17.51 -32.88 11.64
N LEU A 49 17.19 -31.76 12.29
CA LEU A 49 18.11 -31.01 13.16
C LEU A 49 18.48 -31.83 14.41
N LEU A 50 17.49 -32.48 15.03
CA LEU A 50 17.66 -33.29 16.23
C LEU A 50 18.32 -34.65 15.95
N SER A 51 18.28 -35.13 14.70
CA SER A 51 18.91 -36.39 14.28
C SER A 51 19.65 -36.22 12.95
N TRP A 52 20.92 -35.85 13.04
CA TRP A 52 21.79 -35.70 11.86
C TRP A 52 21.92 -37.01 11.06
N SER A 53 21.94 -38.17 11.74
CA SER A 53 21.93 -39.48 11.08
C SER A 53 20.67 -39.69 10.23
N THR A 54 19.50 -39.25 10.71
CA THR A 54 18.25 -39.28 9.93
C THR A 54 18.33 -38.32 8.74
N ALA A 55 18.84 -37.10 8.94
CA ALA A 55 19.01 -36.14 7.85
C ALA A 55 19.92 -36.69 6.72
N LEU A 56 21.04 -37.28 7.10
CA LEU A 56 21.99 -37.87 6.17
C LEU A 56 21.43 -39.14 5.50
N TYR A 57 20.74 -40.00 6.25
CA TYR A 57 20.06 -41.18 5.70
C TYR A 57 19.02 -40.78 4.65
N LEU A 58 18.17 -39.82 4.97
CA LEU A 58 17.17 -39.31 4.05
C LEU A 58 17.82 -38.72 2.79
N ALA A 59 18.90 -37.93 2.92
CA ALA A 59 19.61 -37.36 1.78
C ALA A 59 20.41 -38.40 0.96
N THR A 60 20.81 -39.53 1.56
CA THR A 60 21.60 -40.57 0.90
C THR A 60 20.71 -41.59 0.19
N TYR A 61 19.64 -42.04 0.83
CA TYR A 61 18.87 -43.21 0.40
C TYR A 61 17.43 -42.90 -0.01
N VAL A 62 16.84 -41.81 0.48
CA VAL A 62 15.41 -41.50 0.26
C VAL A 62 15.24 -40.37 -0.75
N TYR A 63 16.06 -39.33 -0.66
CA TYR A 63 16.02 -38.11 -1.48
C TYR A 63 17.42 -37.74 -2.01
N PRO A 64 18.09 -38.62 -2.78
CA PRO A 64 19.41 -38.32 -3.33
C PRO A 64 19.32 -37.19 -4.35
N VAL A 65 20.17 -36.17 -4.19
CA VAL A 65 20.27 -35.06 -5.13
C VAL A 65 21.49 -35.29 -6.03
N SER A 66 21.25 -35.50 -7.33
CA SER A 66 22.29 -35.97 -8.27
C SER A 66 23.50 -35.06 -8.45
N PHE A 67 23.38 -33.77 -8.13
CA PHE A 67 24.41 -32.75 -8.34
C PHE A 67 25.13 -32.29 -7.06
N MET A 68 24.86 -32.89 -5.90
CA MET A 68 25.51 -32.53 -4.64
C MET A 68 25.71 -33.74 -3.72
N SER A 69 26.69 -33.65 -2.80
CA SER A 69 26.93 -34.72 -1.84
C SER A 69 25.77 -34.85 -0.85
N PRO A 70 25.49 -36.06 -0.32
CA PRO A 70 24.39 -36.27 0.63
C PRO A 70 24.49 -35.38 1.89
N ALA A 71 25.71 -35.13 2.38
CA ALA A 71 25.92 -34.21 3.50
C ALA A 71 25.51 -32.77 3.16
N THR A 72 25.87 -32.29 1.96
CA THR A 72 25.49 -30.95 1.50
C THR A 72 23.99 -30.85 1.30
N ALA A 73 23.38 -31.87 0.68
CA ALA A 73 21.93 -31.95 0.49
C ALA A 73 21.18 -31.94 1.83
N ALA A 74 21.68 -32.66 2.84
CA ALA A 74 21.11 -32.68 4.19
C ALA A 74 21.17 -31.29 4.85
N VAL A 75 22.32 -30.59 4.78
CA VAL A 75 22.45 -29.22 5.32
C VAL A 75 21.52 -28.26 4.60
N VAL A 76 21.51 -28.27 3.26
CA VAL A 76 20.69 -27.36 2.45
C VAL A 76 19.20 -27.61 2.70
N GLY A 77 18.76 -28.86 2.66
CA GLY A 77 17.36 -29.23 2.93
C GLY A 77 16.91 -28.83 4.33
N MET A 78 17.72 -29.11 5.35
CA MET A 78 17.44 -28.71 6.73
C MET A 78 17.39 -27.18 6.88
N SER A 79 18.32 -26.45 6.26
CA SER A 79 18.36 -24.97 6.30
C SER A 79 17.11 -24.35 5.65
N ILE A 80 16.65 -24.92 4.54
CA ILE A 80 15.41 -24.50 3.87
C ILE A 80 14.19 -24.83 4.74
N GLU A 81 14.13 -26.02 5.33
CA GLU A 81 13.00 -26.47 6.14
C GLU A 81 12.85 -25.71 7.44
N VAL A 82 13.95 -25.38 8.13
CA VAL A 82 13.93 -24.63 9.39
C VAL A 82 13.89 -23.13 9.12
N GLY A 83 14.88 -22.61 8.38
CA GLY A 83 15.02 -21.18 8.13
C GLY A 83 13.95 -20.65 7.19
N GLY A 84 13.70 -21.35 6.07
CA GLY A 84 12.66 -20.96 5.11
C GLY A 84 11.26 -20.97 5.73
N ALA A 85 10.94 -21.98 6.54
CA ALA A 85 9.65 -22.01 7.25
C ALA A 85 9.50 -20.87 8.27
N ALA A 86 10.53 -20.57 9.06
CA ALA A 86 10.50 -19.46 10.01
C ALA A 86 10.31 -18.10 9.30
N LEU A 87 11.04 -17.88 8.21
CA LEU A 87 10.92 -16.67 7.37
C LEU A 87 9.51 -16.56 6.77
N LEU A 88 8.95 -17.65 6.26
CA LEU A 88 7.60 -17.69 5.72
C LEU A 88 6.55 -17.38 6.80
N ALA A 89 6.67 -17.98 7.99
CA ALA A 89 5.74 -17.78 9.11
C ALA A 89 5.69 -16.30 9.52
N LEU A 90 6.85 -15.67 9.68
CA LEU A 90 6.96 -14.23 9.99
C LEU A 90 6.52 -13.35 8.82
N GLY A 91 6.55 -13.89 7.60
CA GLY A 91 6.33 -13.14 6.37
C GLY A 91 7.46 -12.14 6.15
N PHE A 92 8.69 -12.58 6.41
CA PHE A 92 9.93 -11.86 6.18
C PHE A 92 10.68 -12.50 5.01
N MET A 93 11.07 -11.70 4.03
CA MET A 93 11.64 -12.17 2.76
C MET A 93 10.80 -13.28 2.11
N THR A 94 9.46 -13.17 2.20
CA THR A 94 8.51 -14.26 1.93
C THR A 94 8.72 -14.94 0.58
N ARG A 95 8.99 -14.14 -0.47
CA ARG A 95 9.24 -14.65 -1.83
C ARG A 95 10.48 -15.55 -1.88
N TYR A 96 11.55 -15.10 -1.22
CA TYR A 96 12.83 -15.79 -1.20
C TYR A 96 12.79 -17.04 -0.33
N ALA A 97 11.94 -17.06 0.71
CA ALA A 97 11.64 -18.27 1.46
C ALA A 97 10.78 -19.26 0.65
N ALA A 98 9.78 -18.76 -0.08
CA ALA A 98 8.84 -19.60 -0.82
C ALA A 98 9.47 -20.33 -2.02
N VAL A 99 10.41 -19.72 -2.75
CA VAL A 99 11.07 -20.34 -3.92
C VAL A 99 11.79 -21.67 -3.59
N PRO A 100 12.70 -21.75 -2.61
CA PRO A 100 13.35 -23.01 -2.28
C PRO A 100 12.38 -24.04 -1.71
N MET A 101 11.35 -23.62 -0.96
CA MET A 101 10.30 -24.53 -0.46
C MET A 101 9.42 -25.08 -1.60
N LEU A 102 9.14 -24.26 -2.61
CA LEU A 102 8.48 -24.70 -3.85
C LEU A 102 9.31 -25.76 -4.56
N ILE A 103 10.60 -25.50 -4.77
CA ILE A 103 11.51 -26.45 -5.43
C ILE A 103 11.55 -27.76 -4.64
N LEU A 104 11.70 -27.70 -3.32
CA LEU A 104 11.70 -28.88 -2.45
C LEU A 104 10.39 -29.67 -2.59
N SER A 105 9.23 -29.00 -2.58
CA SER A 105 7.93 -29.65 -2.74
C SER A 105 7.80 -30.37 -4.09
N LEU A 106 8.28 -29.74 -5.18
CA LEU A 106 8.26 -30.34 -6.51
C LEU A 106 9.23 -31.53 -6.62
N VAL A 107 10.41 -31.43 -6.03
CA VAL A 107 11.38 -32.54 -6.00
C VAL A 107 10.77 -33.74 -5.27
N ILE A 108 10.15 -33.54 -4.10
CA ILE A 108 9.51 -34.64 -3.37
C ILE A 108 8.38 -35.25 -4.23
N GLN A 109 7.57 -34.44 -4.90
CA GLN A 109 6.44 -34.93 -5.70
C GLN A 109 6.87 -35.77 -6.91
N PHE A 110 7.93 -35.38 -7.62
CA PHE A 110 8.33 -36.02 -8.87
C PHE A 110 9.48 -37.01 -8.75
N ALA A 111 10.31 -36.90 -7.70
CA ALA A 111 11.43 -37.81 -7.47
C ALA A 111 11.15 -38.87 -6.40
N TYR A 112 10.07 -38.75 -5.62
CA TYR A 112 9.69 -39.70 -4.57
C TYR A 112 8.23 -40.16 -4.73
N LYS A 113 7.57 -40.53 -3.63
CA LYS A 113 6.16 -40.92 -3.58
C LYS A 113 5.28 -39.68 -3.77
N PRO A 114 4.49 -39.63 -4.86
CA PRO A 114 3.60 -38.50 -5.12
C PRO A 114 2.45 -38.51 -4.10
N PHE A 115 2.18 -37.34 -3.53
CA PHE A 115 1.00 -37.10 -2.70
C PHE A 115 0.34 -35.79 -3.13
N ASP A 116 -0.97 -35.80 -3.24
CA ASP A 116 -1.75 -34.62 -3.64
C ASP A 116 -1.45 -33.37 -2.79
N SER A 117 -1.21 -33.54 -1.49
CA SER A 117 -0.85 -32.46 -0.58
C SER A 117 0.40 -31.69 -1.03
N GLN A 118 1.40 -32.38 -1.58
CA GLN A 118 2.65 -31.77 -2.06
C GLN A 118 2.41 -30.89 -3.28
N LEU A 119 1.47 -31.26 -4.16
CA LEU A 119 1.06 -30.42 -5.29
C LEU A 119 0.36 -29.14 -4.82
N PHE A 120 -0.48 -29.21 -3.79
CA PHE A 120 -1.09 -28.01 -3.22
C PHE A 120 -0.08 -27.14 -2.48
N TRP A 121 0.92 -27.73 -1.79
CA TRP A 121 2.02 -26.96 -1.23
C TRP A 121 2.78 -26.22 -2.33
N ALA A 122 3.12 -26.89 -3.42
CA ALA A 122 3.75 -26.26 -4.57
C ALA A 122 2.90 -25.13 -5.16
N ALA A 123 1.58 -25.31 -5.26
CA ALA A 123 0.68 -24.23 -5.67
C ALA A 123 0.74 -23.04 -4.68
N LEU A 124 0.59 -23.27 -3.39
CA LEU A 124 0.59 -22.18 -2.41
C LEU A 124 1.96 -21.49 -2.30
N PHE A 125 3.08 -22.20 -2.39
CA PHE A 125 4.41 -21.59 -2.47
C PHE A 125 4.62 -20.82 -3.78
N GLY A 126 4.13 -21.33 -4.90
CA GLY A 126 4.13 -20.61 -6.18
C GLY A 126 3.39 -19.28 -6.09
N TRP A 127 2.26 -19.25 -5.39
CA TRP A 127 1.55 -18.00 -5.10
C TRP A 127 2.43 -17.02 -4.32
N TYR A 128 3.11 -17.46 -3.26
CA TYR A 128 4.01 -16.58 -2.49
C TYR A 128 5.26 -16.15 -3.26
N ALA A 129 5.81 -17.01 -4.13
CA ALA A 129 6.93 -16.64 -5.00
C ALA A 129 6.55 -15.51 -5.97
N VAL A 130 5.33 -15.54 -6.52
CA VAL A 130 4.84 -14.55 -7.51
C VAL A 130 4.22 -13.31 -6.88
N VAL A 131 3.44 -13.47 -5.81
CA VAL A 131 2.66 -12.38 -5.19
C VAL A 131 3.29 -11.87 -3.90
N GLY A 132 3.98 -12.70 -3.14
CA GLY A 132 4.52 -12.36 -1.81
C GLY A 132 3.44 -12.26 -0.73
N ALA A 133 3.84 -11.96 0.51
CA ALA A 133 2.92 -11.90 1.66
C ALA A 133 1.94 -10.71 1.63
N GLY A 134 0.85 -10.89 2.38
CA GLY A 134 -0.20 -9.90 2.65
C GLY A 134 0.18 -8.83 3.67
N HIS A 135 -0.83 -8.24 4.32
CA HIS A 135 -0.64 -7.08 5.21
C HIS A 135 -0.09 -7.44 6.59
N LEU A 136 -0.39 -8.64 7.10
CA LEU A 136 0.10 -9.14 8.39
C LEU A 136 1.48 -9.80 8.23
N SER A 137 2.45 -9.09 7.66
CA SER A 137 3.79 -9.62 7.41
C SER A 137 4.87 -8.58 7.74
N VAL A 138 6.04 -9.07 8.14
CA VAL A 138 7.22 -8.21 8.36
C VAL A 138 7.61 -7.49 7.07
N ASP A 139 7.47 -8.15 5.91
CA ASP A 139 7.68 -7.54 4.58
C ASP A 139 6.81 -6.30 4.34
N HIS A 140 5.58 -6.28 4.89
CA HIS A 140 4.69 -5.14 4.75
C HIS A 140 5.11 -4.00 5.69
N LEU A 141 5.45 -4.33 6.93
CA LEU A 141 5.89 -3.39 7.96
C LEU A 141 7.18 -2.65 7.54
N LEU A 142 8.14 -3.37 6.95
CA LEU A 142 9.42 -2.82 6.51
C LEU A 142 9.35 -2.12 5.14
N ARG A 143 8.24 -2.20 4.40
CA ARG A 143 8.17 -1.71 3.01
C ARG A 143 8.54 -0.24 2.88
N ASN A 144 8.08 0.60 3.81
CA ASN A 144 8.32 2.04 3.74
C ASN A 144 9.79 2.35 4.05
N GLY A 145 10.36 1.80 5.12
CA GLY A 145 11.76 2.04 5.49
C GLY A 145 12.79 1.41 4.53
N LEU A 146 12.43 0.34 3.83
CA LEU A 146 13.31 -0.27 2.82
C LEU A 146 13.35 0.51 1.50
N ALA A 147 12.32 1.30 1.19
CA ALA A 147 12.31 2.13 -0.01
C ALA A 147 13.42 3.20 0.03
N ASP A 148 13.72 3.68 1.24
CA ASP A 148 14.71 4.72 1.53
C ASP A 148 16.09 4.13 1.92
N SER A 149 16.28 2.82 1.72
CA SER A 149 17.53 2.15 2.08
C SER A 149 18.69 2.60 1.18
N ALA A 150 19.83 2.93 1.79
CA ALA A 150 21.09 3.22 1.09
C ALA A 150 21.71 2.00 0.36
N LEU A 151 21.14 0.80 0.53
CA LEU A 151 21.64 -0.41 -0.12
C LEU A 151 21.22 -0.42 -1.61
N PRO A 152 22.18 -0.43 -2.56
CA PRO A 152 21.90 -0.22 -3.98
C PRO A 152 21.04 -1.32 -4.64
N ILE A 153 20.97 -2.51 -4.02
CA ILE A 153 20.20 -3.64 -4.55
C ILE A 153 18.71 -3.60 -4.13
N VAL A 154 18.38 -2.95 -3.01
CA VAL A 154 17.04 -2.98 -2.41
C VAL A 154 16.00 -2.33 -3.32
N PRO A 155 16.22 -1.13 -3.91
CA PRO A 155 15.26 -0.54 -4.84
C PRO A 155 15.03 -1.38 -6.11
N ARG A 156 16.03 -2.15 -6.56
CA ARG A 156 15.89 -3.06 -7.71
C ARG A 156 15.00 -4.25 -7.34
N ILE A 157 15.22 -4.84 -6.17
CA ILE A 157 14.41 -5.94 -5.63
C ILE A 157 12.94 -5.51 -5.46
N LEU A 158 12.70 -4.33 -4.89
CA LEU A 158 11.34 -3.81 -4.69
C LEU A 158 10.62 -3.56 -6.02
N ARG A 159 11.31 -2.95 -7.00
CA ARG A 159 10.76 -2.74 -8.35
C ARG A 159 10.43 -4.06 -9.05
N PHE A 160 11.36 -5.02 -9.01
CA PHE A 160 11.12 -6.34 -9.59
C PHE A 160 9.96 -7.07 -8.90
N SER A 161 9.88 -7.02 -7.57
CA SER A 161 8.79 -7.63 -6.80
C SER A 161 7.43 -7.01 -7.14
N ALA A 162 7.37 -5.68 -7.27
CA ALA A 162 6.16 -4.97 -7.69
C ALA A 162 5.74 -5.34 -9.11
N TRP A 163 6.71 -5.41 -10.03
CA TRP A 163 6.52 -5.85 -11.41
C TRP A 163 6.00 -7.29 -11.49
N LEU A 164 6.63 -8.22 -10.76
CA LEU A 164 6.27 -9.64 -10.73
C LEU A 164 4.88 -9.83 -10.13
N ARG A 165 4.53 -9.10 -9.07
CA ARG A 165 3.15 -9.08 -8.55
C ARG A 165 2.15 -8.60 -9.60
N ALA A 166 2.45 -7.48 -10.27
CA ALA A 166 1.53 -6.84 -11.20
C ALA A 166 1.30 -7.64 -12.49
N ARG A 167 2.35 -8.27 -13.03
CA ARG A 167 2.29 -9.02 -14.29
C ARG A 167 2.15 -10.53 -14.07
N GLY A 168 2.90 -11.09 -13.13
CA GLY A 168 2.89 -12.52 -12.81
C GLY A 168 1.63 -12.95 -12.06
N GLY A 169 1.12 -12.15 -11.12
CA GLY A 169 -0.05 -12.51 -10.31
C GLY A 169 -1.28 -12.92 -11.13
N PRO A 170 -1.72 -12.11 -12.13
CA PRO A 170 -2.84 -12.47 -13.00
C PRO A 170 -2.61 -13.71 -13.86
N VAL A 171 -1.37 -13.98 -14.26
CA VAL A 171 -1.00 -15.19 -15.02
C VAL A 171 -1.07 -16.41 -14.10
N TYR A 172 -0.48 -16.31 -12.90
CA TYR A 172 -0.50 -17.35 -11.89
C TYR A 172 -1.92 -17.78 -11.52
N LEU A 173 -2.84 -16.82 -11.33
CA LEU A 173 -4.26 -17.12 -11.09
C LEU A 173 -4.91 -17.91 -12.22
N SER A 174 -4.51 -17.66 -13.47
CA SER A 174 -5.04 -18.43 -14.61
C SER A 174 -4.54 -19.87 -14.57
N VAL A 175 -3.25 -20.06 -14.26
CA VAL A 175 -2.62 -21.37 -14.11
C VAL A 175 -3.27 -22.15 -12.97
N LEU A 176 -3.35 -21.55 -11.77
CA LEU A 176 -3.99 -22.16 -10.59
C LEU A 176 -5.44 -22.56 -10.90
N ARG A 177 -6.20 -21.68 -11.55
CA ARG A 177 -7.60 -21.95 -11.90
C ARG A 177 -7.73 -23.10 -12.89
N ILE A 178 -6.92 -23.12 -13.95
CA ILE A 178 -6.94 -24.20 -14.95
C ILE A 178 -6.52 -25.52 -14.31
N TRP A 179 -5.49 -25.51 -13.48
CA TRP A 179 -5.02 -26.69 -12.78
C TRP A 179 -6.09 -27.25 -11.82
N LEU A 180 -6.74 -26.41 -11.01
CA LEU A 180 -7.88 -26.81 -10.17
C LEU A 180 -9.07 -27.31 -11.00
N ALA A 181 -9.36 -26.67 -12.12
CA ALA A 181 -10.44 -27.10 -13.02
C ALA A 181 -10.19 -28.52 -13.55
N VAL A 182 -8.97 -28.79 -14.02
CA VAL A 182 -8.57 -30.11 -14.51
C VAL A 182 -8.62 -31.13 -13.39
N ALA A 183 -8.12 -30.79 -12.19
CA ALA A 183 -8.18 -31.66 -11.02
C ALA A 183 -9.62 -32.06 -10.65
N LEU A 184 -10.57 -31.13 -10.66
CA LEU A 184 -11.98 -31.43 -10.39
C LEU A 184 -12.59 -32.36 -11.45
N LEU A 185 -12.29 -32.13 -12.73
CA LEU A 185 -12.82 -32.95 -13.82
C LEU A 185 -12.27 -34.37 -13.77
N THR A 186 -10.97 -34.53 -13.52
CA THR A 186 -10.34 -35.84 -13.40
C THR A 186 -10.75 -36.56 -12.11
N GLY A 187 -10.87 -35.83 -10.99
CA GLY A 187 -11.40 -36.33 -9.73
C GLY A 187 -12.82 -36.88 -9.85
N ALA A 188 -13.72 -36.12 -10.50
CA ALA A 188 -15.08 -36.58 -10.76
C ALA A 188 -15.12 -37.81 -11.68
N ALA A 189 -14.31 -37.81 -12.75
CA ALA A 189 -14.23 -38.95 -13.65
C ALA A 189 -13.71 -40.22 -12.94
N HIS A 190 -12.77 -40.07 -12.00
CA HIS A 190 -12.24 -41.18 -11.20
C HIS A 190 -13.31 -41.81 -10.30
N VAL A 191 -14.22 -41.01 -9.73
CA VAL A 191 -15.32 -41.50 -8.89
C VAL A 191 -16.42 -42.18 -9.71
N MET A 192 -16.66 -41.71 -10.94
CA MET A 192 -17.80 -42.13 -11.76
C MET A 192 -17.50 -43.30 -12.70
N LEU A 193 -16.24 -43.53 -13.07
CA LEU A 193 -15.85 -44.57 -14.01
C LEU A 193 -15.37 -45.84 -13.27
N PRO A 194 -15.57 -47.05 -13.85
CA PRO A 194 -15.11 -48.29 -13.25
C PRO A 194 -13.58 -48.31 -13.08
N PRO A 195 -13.05 -48.90 -11.99
CA PRO A 195 -11.62 -49.10 -11.83
C PRO A 195 -11.11 -50.03 -12.95
N GLY A 196 -10.28 -49.49 -13.87
CA GLY A 196 -9.70 -50.25 -14.99
C GLY A 196 -9.63 -49.53 -16.35
N GLY A 197 -10.21 -48.32 -16.49
CA GLY A 197 -10.15 -47.54 -17.74
C GLY A 197 -8.88 -46.69 -17.93
N VAL A 198 -8.90 -45.74 -18.88
CA VAL A 198 -7.79 -44.78 -19.20
C VAL A 198 -7.26 -44.00 -17.98
N LEU A 199 -7.99 -43.99 -16.87
CA LEU A 199 -7.62 -43.38 -15.59
C LEU A 199 -6.93 -44.35 -14.61
N ALA A 200 -6.57 -45.57 -15.03
CA ALA A 200 -5.87 -46.55 -14.18
C ALA A 200 -4.47 -46.08 -13.77
N THR A 201 -3.83 -45.22 -14.56
CA THR A 201 -2.59 -44.52 -14.21
C THR A 201 -2.89 -43.05 -13.96
N LEU A 202 -3.00 -42.69 -12.68
CA LEU A 202 -3.20 -41.31 -12.27
C LEU A 202 -1.91 -40.51 -12.52
N PRO A 203 -1.94 -39.43 -13.31
CA PRO A 203 -0.73 -38.66 -13.57
C PRO A 203 -0.25 -37.96 -12.30
N ALA A 204 1.06 -38.03 -12.02
CA ALA A 204 1.67 -37.48 -10.80
C ALA A 204 1.54 -35.96 -10.62
N TRP A 205 1.03 -35.21 -11.62
CA TRP A 205 0.79 -33.78 -11.54
C TRP A 205 -0.65 -33.41 -11.17
N ALA A 206 -1.58 -34.38 -11.16
CA ALA A 206 -3.00 -34.14 -10.92
C ALA A 206 -3.40 -34.61 -9.50
N PRO A 207 -3.95 -33.73 -8.65
CA PRO A 207 -4.30 -34.07 -7.28
C PRO A 207 -5.70 -34.73 -7.22
N ILE A 208 -5.79 -35.97 -7.69
CA ILE A 208 -7.07 -36.64 -7.96
C ILE A 208 -7.77 -37.11 -6.68
N GLU A 209 -7.03 -37.58 -5.68
CA GLU A 209 -7.57 -38.07 -4.41
C GLU A 209 -8.28 -36.94 -3.67
N LEU A 210 -7.63 -35.79 -3.52
CA LEU A 210 -8.22 -34.62 -2.87
C LEU A 210 -9.32 -33.97 -3.71
N ALA A 211 -9.17 -33.93 -5.04
CA ALA A 211 -10.20 -33.36 -5.90
C ALA A 211 -11.48 -34.21 -5.95
N SER A 212 -11.35 -35.53 -5.81
CA SER A 212 -12.49 -36.47 -5.78
C SER A 212 -13.45 -36.26 -4.59
N ARG A 213 -13.00 -35.52 -3.56
CA ARG A 213 -13.83 -35.14 -2.40
C ARG A 213 -14.85 -34.07 -2.71
N VAL A 214 -14.66 -33.32 -3.80
CA VAL A 214 -15.69 -32.40 -4.25
C VAL A 214 -16.84 -33.23 -4.80
N PRO A 215 -18.09 -33.02 -4.34
CA PRO A 215 -19.24 -33.76 -4.86
C PRO A 215 -19.29 -33.74 -6.39
N ALA A 216 -19.46 -34.90 -7.02
CA ALA A 216 -19.28 -35.07 -8.47
C ALA A 216 -20.08 -34.06 -9.32
N GLY A 217 -21.30 -33.71 -8.90
CA GLY A 217 -22.11 -32.69 -9.58
C GLY A 217 -21.47 -31.29 -9.57
N ILE A 218 -20.86 -30.90 -8.44
CA ILE A 218 -20.11 -29.64 -8.31
C ILE A 218 -18.79 -29.74 -9.09
N ALA A 219 -18.11 -30.88 -9.03
CA ALA A 219 -16.82 -31.08 -9.67
C ALA A 219 -16.89 -31.06 -11.20
N LEU A 220 -17.89 -31.71 -11.82
CA LEU A 220 -18.07 -31.69 -13.28
C LEU A 220 -18.50 -30.32 -13.80
N GLY A 221 -19.61 -29.80 -13.30
CA GLY A 221 -20.15 -28.51 -13.75
C GLY A 221 -19.22 -27.36 -13.38
N GLY A 222 -18.69 -27.38 -12.15
CA GLY A 222 -17.74 -26.39 -11.67
C GLY A 222 -16.39 -26.49 -12.38
N GLY A 223 -15.86 -27.69 -12.62
CA GLY A 223 -14.62 -27.91 -13.35
C GLY A 223 -14.65 -27.30 -14.75
N LEU A 224 -15.72 -27.54 -15.53
CA LEU A 224 -15.90 -26.95 -16.86
C LEU A 224 -15.97 -25.41 -16.81
N LEU A 225 -16.75 -24.87 -15.86
CA LEU A 225 -16.88 -23.43 -15.67
C LEU A 225 -15.55 -22.78 -15.26
N LEU A 226 -14.78 -23.41 -14.36
CA LEU A 226 -13.45 -22.95 -13.97
C LEU A 226 -12.46 -23.03 -15.14
N LEU A 227 -12.51 -24.07 -15.97
CA LEU A 227 -11.63 -24.20 -17.13
C LEU A 227 -11.82 -23.03 -18.10
N LEU A 228 -13.08 -22.75 -18.42
CA LEU A 228 -13.52 -21.61 -19.23
C LEU A 228 -13.26 -20.25 -18.54
N GLY A 229 -13.07 -20.25 -17.22
CA GLY A 229 -12.96 -19.04 -16.42
C GLY A 229 -14.26 -18.25 -16.44
N LEU A 230 -15.40 -18.94 -16.32
CA LEU A 230 -16.75 -18.40 -16.25
C LEU A 230 -17.29 -18.57 -14.83
N GLY A 231 -17.72 -17.48 -14.19
CA GLY A 231 -18.26 -17.49 -12.84
C GLY A 231 -17.27 -17.99 -11.78
N THR A 232 -15.97 -17.78 -11.98
CA THR A 232 -14.89 -18.45 -11.21
C THR A 232 -15.11 -18.38 -9.70
N ARG A 233 -15.47 -17.21 -9.17
CA ARG A 233 -15.68 -17.03 -7.72
C ARG A 233 -16.84 -17.85 -7.17
N PHE A 234 -17.97 -17.90 -7.88
CA PHE A 234 -19.14 -18.66 -7.44
C PHE A 234 -18.85 -20.16 -7.41
N VAL A 235 -18.18 -20.62 -8.46
CA VAL A 235 -17.77 -22.01 -8.56
C VAL A 235 -16.76 -22.36 -7.47
N SER A 236 -15.79 -21.49 -7.20
CA SER A 236 -14.84 -21.69 -6.10
C SER A 236 -15.50 -21.69 -4.73
N VAL A 237 -16.53 -20.87 -4.49
CA VAL A 237 -17.33 -20.93 -3.24
C VAL A 237 -18.09 -22.25 -3.14
N ALA A 238 -18.76 -22.68 -4.21
CA ALA A 238 -19.50 -23.95 -4.22
C ALA A 238 -18.56 -25.15 -4.00
N ALA A 239 -17.40 -25.17 -4.65
CA ALA A 239 -16.38 -26.19 -4.45
C ALA A 239 -15.83 -26.17 -3.03
N LEU A 240 -15.50 -24.98 -2.48
CA LEU A 240 -15.02 -24.83 -1.10
C LEU A 240 -16.02 -25.37 -0.09
N LEU A 241 -17.32 -25.05 -0.24
CA LEU A 241 -18.38 -25.56 0.63
C LEU A 241 -18.53 -27.09 0.51
N GLY A 242 -18.41 -27.64 -0.71
CA GLY A 242 -18.41 -29.08 -0.94
C GLY A 242 -17.26 -29.78 -0.23
N VAL A 243 -16.03 -29.28 -0.36
CA VAL A 243 -14.86 -29.81 0.37
C VAL A 243 -15.07 -29.70 1.87
N PHE A 244 -15.52 -28.54 2.36
CA PHE A 244 -15.74 -28.32 3.79
C PHE A 244 -16.75 -29.31 4.38
N ALA A 245 -17.85 -29.58 3.67
CA ALA A 245 -18.85 -30.56 4.09
C ALA A 245 -18.26 -31.96 4.23
N THR A 246 -17.42 -32.40 3.28
CA THR A 246 -16.75 -33.71 3.35
C THR A 246 -15.66 -33.75 4.43
N ALA A 247 -14.90 -32.67 4.63
CA ALA A 247 -13.86 -32.60 5.64
C ALA A 247 -14.42 -32.64 7.08
N MET A 248 -15.65 -32.13 7.30
CA MET A 248 -16.33 -32.25 8.59
C MET A 248 -16.72 -33.69 8.93
N MET A 249 -16.82 -34.58 7.94
CA MET A 249 -17.15 -35.99 8.16
C MET A 249 -15.93 -36.83 8.56
N ASP A 250 -14.71 -36.40 8.22
CA ASP A 250 -13.47 -36.99 8.70
C ASP A 250 -12.47 -35.91 9.20
N PRO A 251 -12.58 -35.52 10.49
CA PRO A 251 -11.73 -34.48 11.08
C PRO A 251 -10.25 -34.85 11.18
N ARG A 252 -9.88 -36.11 10.99
CA ARG A 252 -8.48 -36.57 11.10
C ARG A 252 -7.68 -36.24 9.84
N GLU A 253 -8.37 -35.88 8.76
CA GLU A 253 -7.74 -35.67 7.48
C GLU A 253 -7.43 -34.19 7.21
N THR A 254 -6.18 -33.85 7.48
CA THR A 254 -5.69 -32.47 7.41
C THR A 254 -5.41 -31.99 5.99
N ALA A 255 -5.31 -32.88 5.00
CA ALA A 255 -4.90 -32.52 3.64
C ALA A 255 -5.94 -31.63 2.93
N ALA A 256 -7.23 -31.76 3.24
CA ALA A 256 -8.31 -30.98 2.63
C ALA A 256 -8.14 -29.47 2.83
N VAL A 257 -7.40 -29.06 3.87
CA VAL A 257 -7.14 -27.64 4.17
C VAL A 257 -6.44 -26.93 3.02
N TYR A 258 -5.51 -27.58 2.30
CA TYR A 258 -4.74 -26.94 1.23
C TYR A 258 -5.59 -26.69 -0.02
N LEU A 259 -6.57 -27.56 -0.27
CA LEU A 259 -7.57 -27.37 -1.32
C LEU A 259 -8.51 -26.19 -0.98
N LEU A 260 -8.97 -26.10 0.27
CA LEU A 260 -9.76 -24.96 0.76
C LEU A 260 -8.98 -23.63 0.63
N MET A 261 -7.69 -23.64 0.97
CA MET A 261 -6.81 -22.46 0.84
C MET A 261 -6.66 -22.02 -0.62
N SER A 262 -6.52 -22.99 -1.54
CA SER A 262 -6.37 -22.73 -2.97
C SER A 262 -7.65 -22.14 -3.57
N PHE A 263 -8.83 -22.63 -3.19
CA PHE A 263 -10.10 -21.99 -3.58
C PHE A 263 -10.27 -20.61 -2.95
N SER A 264 -9.81 -20.40 -1.72
CA SER A 264 -9.85 -19.08 -1.07
C SER A 264 -9.09 -18.02 -1.87
N ILE A 265 -7.95 -18.38 -2.46
CA ILE A 265 -7.20 -17.49 -3.37
C ILE A 265 -8.06 -17.11 -4.59
N LEU A 266 -8.73 -18.06 -5.24
CA LEU A 266 -9.60 -17.77 -6.40
C LEU A 266 -10.84 -16.94 -6.02
N ILE A 267 -11.42 -17.17 -4.84
CA ILE A 267 -12.57 -16.40 -4.34
C ILE A 267 -12.19 -14.92 -4.17
N ILE A 268 -11.02 -14.67 -3.58
CA ILE A 268 -10.54 -13.32 -3.28
C ILE A 268 -10.05 -12.63 -4.56
N PHE A 269 -9.13 -13.26 -5.29
CA PHE A 269 -8.40 -12.63 -6.39
C PHE A 269 -9.00 -12.88 -7.79
N GLY A 270 -9.92 -13.84 -7.93
CA GLY A 270 -10.67 -14.07 -9.16
C GLY A 270 -9.94 -14.92 -10.21
N SER A 271 -10.31 -14.70 -11.47
CA SER A 271 -10.09 -15.66 -12.57
C SER A 271 -8.78 -15.53 -13.35
N GLY A 272 -7.95 -14.53 -13.07
CA GLY A 272 -6.72 -14.30 -13.86
C GLY A 272 -6.98 -13.75 -15.28
N VAL A 273 -5.93 -13.69 -16.11
CA VAL A 273 -5.96 -13.09 -17.47
C VAL A 273 -6.75 -13.87 -18.51
N LEU A 274 -6.67 -15.20 -18.50
CA LEU A 274 -7.28 -16.07 -19.51
C LEU A 274 -8.69 -16.48 -19.08
N SER A 275 -9.67 -15.57 -19.07
CA SER A 275 -11.01 -15.84 -18.53
C SER A 275 -12.13 -15.32 -19.43
N LEU A 276 -13.13 -16.17 -19.70
CA LEU A 276 -14.36 -15.78 -20.39
C LEU A 276 -15.15 -14.71 -19.61
N ASP A 277 -15.05 -14.65 -18.28
CA ASP A 277 -15.63 -13.54 -17.49
C ASP A 277 -15.15 -12.17 -18.01
N ARG A 278 -13.87 -12.03 -18.36
CA ARG A 278 -13.33 -10.75 -18.88
C ARG A 278 -13.87 -10.42 -20.27
N VAL A 279 -13.96 -11.43 -21.14
CA VAL A 279 -14.48 -11.29 -22.51
C VAL A 279 -15.96 -10.95 -22.47
N LEU A 280 -16.73 -11.64 -21.62
CA LEU A 280 -18.14 -11.40 -21.38
C LEU A 280 -18.36 -9.98 -20.82
N VAL A 281 -17.61 -9.57 -19.80
CA VAL A 281 -17.70 -8.20 -19.25
C VAL A 281 -17.34 -7.15 -20.31
N ARG A 282 -16.33 -7.40 -21.15
CA ARG A 282 -15.93 -6.48 -22.23
C ARG A 282 -16.99 -6.40 -23.34
N LEU A 283 -17.56 -7.52 -23.75
CA LEU A 283 -18.66 -7.60 -24.72
C LEU A 283 -19.94 -6.96 -24.16
N MET A 284 -20.29 -7.23 -22.90
CA MET A 284 -21.41 -6.59 -22.22
C MET A 284 -21.24 -5.08 -22.16
N ARG A 285 -20.03 -4.57 -21.87
CA ARG A 285 -19.72 -3.13 -21.92
C ARG A 285 -19.82 -2.55 -23.33
N LYS A 286 -19.45 -3.31 -24.37
CA LYS A 286 -19.53 -2.89 -25.78
C LYS A 286 -20.98 -2.80 -26.29
N TYR A 287 -21.82 -3.78 -25.96
CA TYR A 287 -23.20 -3.88 -26.46
C TYR A 287 -24.26 -3.26 -25.53
N ARG A 288 -23.88 -2.84 -24.32
CA ARG A 288 -24.75 -2.11 -23.38
C ARG A 288 -23.95 -0.97 -22.71
N PRO A 289 -23.89 0.22 -23.32
CA PRO A 289 -23.15 1.39 -22.81
C PRO A 289 -23.56 1.81 -21.39
N GLN A 290 -24.82 1.57 -21.01
CA GLN A 290 -25.36 1.72 -19.64
C GLN A 290 -24.61 0.90 -18.57
N LEU A 291 -23.77 -0.06 -18.97
CA LEU A 291 -22.91 -0.88 -18.11
C LEU A 291 -21.49 -0.31 -17.99
N ASN A 292 -21.11 0.66 -18.83
CA ASN A 292 -19.88 1.40 -18.71
C ASN A 292 -20.03 2.38 -17.55
N PRO A 293 -19.26 2.21 -16.47
CA PRO A 293 -19.41 3.07 -15.31
C PRO A 293 -19.06 4.55 -15.56
N ARG A 294 -18.39 4.83 -16.69
CA ARG A 294 -18.03 6.18 -17.16
C ARG A 294 -19.01 6.76 -18.18
N ASP A 295 -20.15 6.11 -18.43
CA ASP A 295 -21.21 6.67 -19.27
C ASP A 295 -21.94 7.78 -18.49
N PRO A 296 -21.91 9.06 -18.95
CA PRO A 296 -22.59 10.16 -18.28
C PRO A 296 -24.09 9.92 -18.11
N THR A 297 -24.71 9.12 -18.99
CA THR A 297 -26.13 8.81 -18.93
C THR A 297 -26.49 7.82 -17.82
N ALA A 298 -25.53 6.99 -17.36
CA ALA A 298 -25.76 6.01 -16.30
C ALA A 298 -25.94 6.67 -14.91
N LEU A 299 -25.50 7.91 -14.76
CA LEU A 299 -25.61 8.71 -13.54
C LEU A 299 -26.71 9.79 -13.64
N ALA A 300 -27.42 9.85 -14.78
CA ALA A 300 -28.49 10.80 -14.99
C ALA A 300 -29.63 10.59 -13.97
N GLY A 301 -30.09 11.69 -13.37
CA GLY A 301 -31.16 11.68 -12.37
C GLY A 301 -30.74 11.29 -10.94
N LEU A 302 -29.47 10.96 -10.70
CA LEU A 302 -28.95 10.76 -9.34
C LEU A 302 -28.65 12.11 -8.66
N PRO A 303 -28.73 12.19 -7.31
CA PRO A 303 -28.34 13.37 -6.56
C PRO A 303 -26.90 13.80 -6.89
N ARG A 304 -26.69 15.10 -7.09
CA ARG A 304 -25.39 15.71 -7.39
C ARG A 304 -24.76 16.26 -6.13
N VAL A 305 -23.61 15.72 -5.76
CA VAL A 305 -22.80 16.20 -4.65
C VAL A 305 -21.59 16.91 -5.22
N VAL A 306 -21.45 18.20 -4.94
CA VAL A 306 -20.26 18.97 -5.30
C VAL A 306 -19.41 19.15 -4.04
N ILE A 307 -18.14 18.78 -4.13
CA ILE A 307 -17.15 18.92 -3.06
C ILE A 307 -16.11 19.92 -3.54
N VAL A 308 -15.92 21.00 -2.80
CA VAL A 308 -14.92 22.05 -3.10
C VAL A 308 -13.72 21.87 -2.19
N GLY A 309 -12.58 21.53 -2.75
CA GLY A 309 -11.32 21.27 -2.06
C GLY A 309 -11.00 19.77 -2.00
N ALA A 310 -9.81 19.38 -2.46
CA ALA A 310 -9.22 18.05 -2.42
C ALA A 310 -8.14 17.93 -1.32
N GLY A 311 -8.31 18.70 -0.23
CA GLY A 311 -7.59 18.49 1.02
C GLY A 311 -8.08 17.25 1.78
N PHE A 312 -7.65 17.09 3.03
CA PHE A 312 -8.01 15.92 3.86
C PHE A 312 -9.52 15.70 3.96
N ALA A 313 -10.29 16.75 4.26
CA ALA A 313 -11.73 16.65 4.43
C ALA A 313 -12.45 16.27 3.12
N GLY A 314 -12.12 16.94 2.02
CA GLY A 314 -12.77 16.70 0.74
C GLY A 314 -12.46 15.34 0.15
N LEU A 315 -11.21 14.87 0.28
CA LEU A 315 -10.86 13.51 -0.12
C LEU A 315 -11.57 12.46 0.72
N SER A 316 -11.64 12.64 2.04
CA SER A 316 -12.33 11.71 2.94
C SER A 316 -13.81 11.62 2.59
N CYS A 317 -14.44 12.77 2.30
CA CYS A 317 -15.83 12.84 1.84
C CYS A 317 -16.02 12.12 0.50
N ALA A 318 -15.23 12.46 -0.52
CA ALA A 318 -15.30 11.83 -1.84
C ALA A 318 -15.03 10.31 -1.78
N GLY A 319 -14.09 9.88 -0.93
CA GLY A 319 -13.79 8.47 -0.67
C GLY A 319 -14.95 7.73 -0.03
N SER A 320 -15.63 8.37 0.93
CA SER A 320 -16.82 7.80 1.60
C SER A 320 -18.02 7.70 0.66
N LEU A 321 -18.17 8.65 -0.27
CA LEU A 321 -19.22 8.66 -1.30
C LEU A 321 -18.91 7.76 -2.50
N ARG A 322 -17.76 7.08 -2.51
CA ARG A 322 -17.38 6.16 -3.59
C ARG A 322 -18.37 5.00 -3.70
N GLY A 323 -19.01 4.87 -4.86
CA GLY A 323 -20.02 3.84 -5.14
C GLY A 323 -21.40 4.14 -4.56
N ALA A 324 -21.60 5.29 -3.92
CA ALA A 324 -22.92 5.75 -3.52
C ALA A 324 -23.80 6.00 -4.76
N ARG A 325 -25.13 5.95 -4.58
CA ARG A 325 -26.09 6.28 -5.66
C ARG A 325 -26.21 7.80 -5.83
N ALA A 326 -25.09 8.46 -6.09
CA ALA A 326 -24.95 9.90 -6.29
C ALA A 326 -23.81 10.20 -7.27
N THR A 327 -23.95 11.30 -8.00
CA THR A 327 -22.91 11.85 -8.86
C THR A 327 -22.05 12.80 -8.04
N VAL A 328 -20.76 12.51 -7.89
CA VAL A 328 -19.85 13.31 -7.07
C VAL A 328 -18.90 14.08 -7.97
N THR A 329 -18.85 15.39 -7.80
CA THR A 329 -17.87 16.26 -8.47
C THR A 329 -16.95 16.86 -7.42
N LEU A 330 -15.67 16.46 -7.44
CA LEU A 330 -14.62 17.01 -6.59
C LEU A 330 -13.85 18.07 -7.39
N ILE A 331 -13.88 19.32 -6.91
CA ILE A 331 -13.23 20.46 -7.56
C ILE A 331 -12.08 20.93 -6.68
N ASP A 332 -10.89 21.07 -7.23
CA ASP A 332 -9.77 21.75 -6.56
C ASP A 332 -8.93 22.55 -7.58
N ARG A 333 -8.26 23.59 -7.11
CA ARG A 333 -7.33 24.41 -7.90
C ARG A 333 -5.99 23.72 -8.15
N ALA A 334 -5.64 22.71 -7.37
CA ALA A 334 -4.50 21.83 -7.55
C ALA A 334 -4.95 20.45 -8.07
N ASN A 335 -4.14 19.84 -8.93
CA ASN A 335 -4.41 18.49 -9.46
C ASN A 335 -3.90 17.37 -8.52
N TYR A 336 -3.34 17.73 -7.36
CA TYR A 336 -2.78 16.84 -6.36
C TYR A 336 -3.37 17.12 -4.97
N HIS A 337 -3.37 16.09 -4.14
CA HIS A 337 -3.57 16.21 -2.71
C HIS A 337 -2.21 16.33 -2.02
N LEU A 338 -2.11 17.32 -1.13
CA LEU A 338 -0.90 17.63 -0.39
C LEU A 338 -1.00 17.12 1.05
N PHE A 339 -0.07 16.25 1.44
CA PHE A 339 0.10 15.85 2.83
C PHE A 339 0.86 16.95 3.60
N GLN A 340 0.14 18.01 3.93
CA GLN A 340 0.68 19.22 4.58
C GLN A 340 1.58 18.99 5.80
N PRO A 341 1.37 17.97 6.67
CA PRO A 341 2.22 17.75 7.83
C PRO A 341 3.71 17.58 7.51
N LEU A 342 4.09 17.15 6.30
CA LEU A 342 5.50 16.95 5.93
C LEU A 342 6.08 18.11 5.09
N LEU A 343 5.38 19.25 4.99
CA LEU A 343 5.84 20.40 4.21
C LEU A 343 7.16 20.98 4.74
N TYR A 344 7.40 20.92 6.04
CA TYR A 344 8.65 21.41 6.63
C TYR A 344 9.87 20.64 6.13
N GLN A 345 9.75 19.33 5.88
CA GLN A 345 10.81 18.51 5.32
C GLN A 345 11.07 18.83 3.84
N VAL A 346 10.04 19.26 3.11
CA VAL A 346 10.25 19.84 1.77
C VAL A 346 10.93 21.20 1.91
N ALA A 347 10.55 22.03 2.88
CA ALA A 347 11.19 23.33 3.10
C ALA A 347 12.69 23.23 3.45
N THR A 348 13.12 22.15 4.10
CA THR A 348 14.53 21.92 4.47
C THR A 348 15.25 20.91 3.56
N ALA A 349 14.70 20.61 2.39
CA ALA A 349 15.27 19.70 1.39
C ALA A 349 15.42 18.22 1.81
N ALA A 350 14.88 17.82 2.96
CA ALA A 350 14.86 16.42 3.40
C ALA A 350 13.92 15.53 2.56
N LEU A 351 12.87 16.10 1.97
CA LEU A 351 11.95 15.39 1.07
C LEU A 351 11.78 16.10 -0.28
N SER A 352 11.43 15.33 -1.32
CA SER A 352 11.00 15.91 -2.59
C SER A 352 9.50 16.25 -2.55
N PRO A 353 9.02 17.25 -3.30
CA PRO A 353 7.59 17.56 -3.38
C PRO A 353 6.72 16.37 -3.80
N GLY A 354 7.26 15.51 -4.69
CA GLY A 354 6.55 14.33 -5.19
C GLY A 354 6.24 13.30 -4.12
N ASP A 355 7.01 13.26 -3.04
CA ASP A 355 6.82 12.31 -1.94
C ASP A 355 5.58 12.63 -1.09
N ILE A 356 5.15 13.90 -1.10
CA ILE A 356 4.04 14.39 -0.28
C ILE A 356 2.83 14.86 -1.12
N ALA A 357 2.92 14.77 -2.44
CA ALA A 357 1.92 15.24 -3.40
C ALA A 357 1.35 14.09 -4.24
N THR A 358 0.15 13.63 -3.91
CA THR A 358 -0.50 12.52 -4.63
C THR A 358 -1.52 13.04 -5.65
N PRO A 359 -1.44 12.68 -6.95
CA PRO A 359 -2.43 13.11 -7.93
C PRO A 359 -3.87 12.70 -7.56
N VAL A 360 -4.80 13.66 -7.46
CA VAL A 360 -6.18 13.39 -7.00
C VAL A 360 -6.88 12.40 -7.93
N ARG A 361 -6.63 12.50 -9.24
CA ARG A 361 -7.20 11.57 -10.24
C ARG A 361 -6.77 10.12 -10.03
N GLN A 362 -5.57 9.90 -9.51
CA GLN A 362 -5.08 8.55 -9.25
C GLN A 362 -5.89 7.89 -8.12
N LEU A 363 -6.25 8.65 -7.08
CA LEU A 363 -7.02 8.18 -5.93
C LEU A 363 -8.44 7.70 -6.33
N PHE A 364 -9.05 8.38 -7.31
CA PHE A 364 -10.42 8.09 -7.77
C PHE A 364 -10.50 7.39 -9.13
N ARG A 365 -9.38 6.88 -9.67
CA ARG A 365 -9.33 6.25 -11.01
C ARG A 365 -10.34 5.11 -11.22
N THR A 366 -10.68 4.41 -10.13
CA THR A 366 -11.60 3.26 -10.09
C THR A 366 -12.92 3.61 -9.38
N ALA A 367 -13.17 4.89 -9.11
CA ALA A 367 -14.42 5.40 -8.56
C ALA A 367 -15.26 5.95 -9.70
N ASP A 368 -16.23 5.16 -10.13
CA ASP A 368 -16.97 5.44 -11.36
C ASP A 368 -17.96 6.61 -11.23
N ASN A 369 -18.40 6.89 -10.01
CA ASN A 369 -19.34 7.96 -9.70
C ASN A 369 -18.66 9.26 -9.24
N VAL A 370 -17.32 9.32 -9.24
CA VAL A 370 -16.54 10.49 -8.80
C VAL A 370 -15.80 11.10 -9.98
N GLN A 371 -16.16 12.34 -10.31
CA GLN A 371 -15.49 13.16 -11.29
C GLN A 371 -14.58 14.16 -10.57
N VAL A 372 -13.31 14.23 -11.00
CA VAL A 372 -12.35 15.23 -10.50
C VAL A 372 -12.21 16.34 -11.54
N LEU A 373 -12.43 17.58 -11.12
CA LEU A 373 -12.26 18.79 -11.92
C LEU A 373 -11.14 19.64 -11.34
N LEU A 374 -10.25 20.10 -12.23
CA LEU A 374 -9.27 21.13 -11.91
C LEU A 374 -9.93 22.48 -12.17
N GLY A 375 -10.03 23.33 -11.16
CA GLY A 375 -10.61 24.65 -11.31
C GLY A 375 -10.71 25.40 -9.99
N THR A 376 -10.72 26.73 -10.09
CA THR A 376 -10.90 27.61 -8.93
C THR A 376 -12.39 27.91 -8.75
N VAL A 377 -12.91 27.65 -7.54
CA VAL A 377 -14.24 28.11 -7.13
C VAL A 377 -14.12 29.54 -6.61
N ILE A 378 -14.88 30.45 -7.21
CA ILE A 378 -14.87 31.88 -6.89
C ILE A 378 -16.13 32.33 -6.14
N GLY A 379 -17.16 31.49 -6.09
CA GLY A 379 -18.40 31.80 -5.40
C GLY A 379 -19.36 30.63 -5.31
N VAL A 380 -20.41 30.82 -4.53
CA VAL A 380 -21.54 29.89 -4.41
C VAL A 380 -22.80 30.72 -4.50
N ASP A 381 -23.74 30.30 -5.34
CA ASP A 381 -25.11 30.82 -5.39
C ASP A 381 -26.05 29.77 -4.75
N PRO A 382 -26.45 29.96 -3.48
CA PRO A 382 -27.32 29.02 -2.80
C PRO A 382 -28.76 29.03 -3.34
N ALA A 383 -29.22 30.15 -3.90
CA ALA A 383 -30.57 30.29 -4.42
C ALA A 383 -30.73 29.49 -5.72
N ALA A 384 -29.77 29.62 -6.64
CA ALA A 384 -29.73 28.84 -7.88
C ALA A 384 -29.12 27.43 -7.70
N ARG A 385 -28.59 27.13 -6.51
CA ARG A 385 -27.84 25.91 -6.16
C ARG A 385 -26.68 25.62 -7.11
N ARG A 386 -25.79 26.59 -7.25
CA ARG A 386 -24.62 26.52 -8.14
C ARG A 386 -23.33 26.89 -7.43
N VAL A 387 -22.26 26.18 -7.77
CA VAL A 387 -20.89 26.59 -7.49
C VAL A 387 -20.38 27.33 -8.72
N ILE A 388 -19.87 28.54 -8.52
CA ILE A 388 -19.35 29.41 -9.58
C ILE A 388 -17.86 29.14 -9.70
N THR A 389 -17.40 28.78 -10.90
CA THR A 389 -16.00 28.52 -11.21
C THR A 389 -15.54 29.37 -12.38
N GLU A 390 -14.23 29.55 -12.54
CA GLU A 390 -13.65 30.29 -13.68
C GLU A 390 -14.02 29.68 -15.05
N ALA A 391 -14.30 28.37 -15.10
CA ALA A 391 -14.63 27.64 -16.33
C ALA A 391 -16.14 27.44 -16.53
N GLY A 392 -16.98 27.97 -15.64
CA GLY A 392 -18.44 27.88 -15.70
C GLY A 392 -19.09 27.30 -14.44
N ASP A 393 -20.41 27.47 -14.33
CA ASP A 393 -21.18 27.11 -13.15
C ASP A 393 -21.49 25.61 -13.07
N ILE A 394 -21.42 25.05 -11.86
CA ILE A 394 -21.73 23.65 -11.58
C ILE A 394 -22.91 23.58 -10.62
N ARG A 395 -24.02 23.00 -11.09
CA ARG A 395 -25.22 22.78 -10.26
C ARG A 395 -24.99 21.66 -9.25
N TYR A 396 -25.54 21.82 -8.05
CA TYR A 396 -25.49 20.81 -6.99
C TYR A 396 -26.87 20.59 -6.37
N ASP A 397 -27.05 19.42 -5.77
CA ASP A 397 -28.14 19.16 -4.83
C ASP A 397 -27.62 19.17 -3.39
N TYR A 398 -26.37 18.74 -3.19
CA TYR A 398 -25.61 18.86 -1.95
C TYR A 398 -24.24 19.50 -2.22
N LEU A 399 -23.84 20.43 -1.35
CA LEU A 399 -22.55 21.12 -1.42
C LEU A 399 -21.73 20.82 -0.17
N VAL A 400 -20.48 20.42 -0.35
CA VAL A 400 -19.49 20.25 0.71
C VAL A 400 -18.36 21.23 0.49
N LEU A 401 -18.19 22.18 1.43
CA LEU A 401 -17.09 23.13 1.41
C LEU A 401 -15.94 22.60 2.27
N ALA A 402 -14.87 22.18 1.60
CA ALA A 402 -13.66 21.62 2.19
C ALA A 402 -12.40 22.37 1.70
N THR A 403 -12.52 23.70 1.57
CA THR A 403 -11.50 24.60 0.99
C THR A 403 -10.22 24.76 1.82
N GLY A 404 -10.22 24.21 3.05
CA GLY A 404 -9.14 24.37 4.00
C GLY A 404 -9.07 25.80 4.56
N VAL A 405 -7.89 26.16 5.05
CA VAL A 405 -7.58 27.47 5.65
C VAL A 405 -6.31 28.05 5.03
N THR A 406 -6.18 29.37 5.08
CA THR A 406 -4.95 30.10 4.70
C THR A 406 -4.28 30.70 5.93
N HIS A 407 -3.06 31.21 5.78
CA HIS A 407 -2.38 31.98 6.84
C HIS A 407 -3.04 33.35 7.03
N SER A 408 -2.87 33.93 8.22
CA SER A 408 -3.36 35.27 8.57
C SER A 408 -2.20 36.08 9.13
N TYR A 409 -2.06 37.33 8.67
CA TYR A 409 -1.11 38.29 9.22
C TYR A 409 -1.76 39.22 10.26
N PHE A 410 -2.95 38.86 10.77
CA PHE A 410 -3.68 39.63 11.79
C PHE A 410 -3.89 41.11 11.41
N GLY A 411 -4.23 41.35 10.15
CA GLY A 411 -4.42 42.70 9.58
C GLY A 411 -3.14 43.37 9.08
N LYS A 412 -1.99 42.68 9.11
CA LYS A 412 -0.68 43.18 8.67
C LYS A 412 -0.21 42.51 7.38
N ASP A 413 -1.06 42.47 6.36
CA ASP A 413 -0.79 41.73 5.11
C ASP A 413 0.46 42.20 4.35
N ALA A 414 0.93 43.42 4.63
CA ALA A 414 2.21 43.94 4.14
C ALA A 414 3.44 43.10 4.57
N TRP A 415 3.30 42.22 5.57
CA TRP A 415 4.36 41.30 6.01
C TRP A 415 4.56 40.11 5.07
N ALA A 416 3.58 39.77 4.24
CA ALA A 416 3.60 38.56 3.42
C ALA A 416 4.84 38.38 2.52
N PRO A 417 5.40 39.43 1.89
CA PRO A 417 6.61 39.29 1.07
C PRO A 417 7.85 38.86 1.88
N TYR A 418 7.91 39.25 3.14
CA TYR A 418 9.06 39.02 4.03
C TYR A 418 8.90 37.75 4.87
N ALA A 419 7.68 37.42 5.26
CA ALA A 419 7.34 36.27 6.10
C ALA A 419 6.44 35.28 5.35
N PRO A 420 6.98 34.45 4.44
CA PRO A 420 6.18 33.48 3.70
C PRO A 420 5.55 32.45 4.67
N GLY A 421 4.30 32.08 4.39
CA GLY A 421 3.66 30.96 5.08
C GLY A 421 4.25 29.61 4.65
N LEU A 422 3.74 28.50 5.22
CA LEU A 422 4.08 27.13 4.82
C LEU A 422 2.80 26.30 4.68
N LYS A 423 2.06 26.50 3.59
CA LYS A 423 0.78 25.84 3.32
C LYS A 423 0.72 25.13 1.97
N ARG A 424 1.59 25.50 1.03
CA ARG A 424 1.67 24.95 -0.32
C ARG A 424 3.07 24.44 -0.63
N ILE A 425 3.19 23.68 -1.72
CA ILE A 425 4.50 23.20 -2.19
C ILE A 425 5.38 24.38 -2.58
N GLU A 426 4.80 25.38 -3.24
CA GLU A 426 5.49 26.57 -3.71
C GLU A 426 6.08 27.36 -2.53
N ASP A 427 5.34 27.46 -1.43
CA ASP A 427 5.81 28.06 -0.18
C ASP A 427 7.05 27.33 0.36
N ALA A 428 7.00 26.00 0.42
CA ALA A 428 8.10 25.18 0.91
C ALA A 428 9.35 25.31 0.01
N LEU A 429 9.16 25.32 -1.31
CA LEU A 429 10.25 25.49 -2.26
C LEU A 429 10.89 26.89 -2.17
N GLU A 430 10.07 27.92 -1.93
CA GLU A 430 10.58 29.28 -1.73
C GLU A 430 11.37 29.40 -0.42
N ILE A 431 10.89 28.80 0.67
CA ILE A 431 11.63 28.74 1.94
C ILE A 431 12.94 27.98 1.76
N ARG A 432 12.91 26.81 1.08
CA ARG A 432 14.12 26.04 0.75
C ARG A 432 15.12 26.90 -0.01
N ARG A 433 14.66 27.58 -1.06
CA ARG A 433 15.49 28.46 -1.87
C ARG A 433 16.13 29.54 -0.99
N LYS A 434 15.35 30.22 -0.14
CA LYS A 434 15.85 31.24 0.79
C LYS A 434 16.91 30.71 1.74
N ILE A 435 16.68 29.55 2.38
CA ILE A 435 17.62 28.92 3.29
C ILE A 435 18.94 28.60 2.58
N LEU A 436 18.89 27.84 1.48
CA LEU A 436 20.12 27.41 0.78
C LEU A 436 20.87 28.61 0.19
N THR A 437 20.15 29.59 -0.37
CA THR A 437 20.78 30.81 -0.91
C THR A 437 21.44 31.64 0.20
N ALA A 438 20.90 31.63 1.42
CA ALA A 438 21.50 32.35 2.54
C ALA A 438 22.87 31.78 2.91
N PHE A 439 23.02 30.45 2.95
CA PHE A 439 24.32 29.81 3.16
C PHE A 439 25.32 30.10 2.03
N GLU A 440 24.89 30.04 0.76
CA GLU A 440 25.76 30.41 -0.38
C GLU A 440 26.22 31.87 -0.32
N ARG A 441 25.32 32.78 0.07
CA ARG A 441 25.68 34.20 0.26
C ARG A 441 26.59 34.41 1.46
N ALA A 442 26.44 33.62 2.52
CA ALA A 442 27.27 33.68 3.71
C ALA A 442 28.73 33.27 3.42
N GLU A 443 28.94 32.30 2.53
CA GLU A 443 30.27 31.90 2.03
C GLU A 443 30.94 33.05 1.27
N ALA A 444 30.16 33.80 0.48
CA ALA A 444 30.63 34.95 -0.28
C ALA A 444 30.66 36.28 0.51
N ALA A 445 30.19 36.29 1.76
CA ALA A 445 30.08 37.51 2.56
C ALA A 445 31.47 38.07 2.90
N SER A 446 31.62 39.39 2.77
CA SER A 446 32.90 40.07 3.01
C SER A 446 33.13 40.41 4.49
N THR A 447 32.07 40.45 5.29
CA THR A 447 32.14 40.78 6.72
C THR A 447 31.39 39.76 7.56
N GLU A 448 31.85 39.56 8.80
CA GLU A 448 31.19 38.66 9.75
C GLU A 448 29.80 39.15 10.14
N THR A 449 29.57 40.47 10.15
CA THR A 449 28.25 41.05 10.43
C THR A 449 27.23 40.73 9.35
N GLU A 450 27.63 40.84 8.08
CA GLU A 450 26.78 40.44 6.95
C GLU A 450 26.49 38.94 6.98
N ARG A 451 27.52 38.13 7.25
CA ARG A 451 27.40 36.67 7.39
C ARG A 451 26.42 36.29 8.50
N ALA A 452 26.58 36.85 9.69
CA ALA A 452 25.70 36.58 10.83
C ALA A 452 24.25 36.97 10.55
N ALA A 453 24.02 38.06 9.82
CA ALA A 453 22.67 38.44 9.39
C ALA A 453 22.07 37.41 8.42
N LEU A 454 22.84 36.98 7.41
CA LEU A 454 22.40 35.96 6.44
C LEU A 454 22.11 34.60 7.11
N LEU A 455 22.86 34.24 8.15
CA LEU A 455 22.71 32.97 8.87
C LEU A 455 21.74 33.06 10.06
N THR A 456 20.91 34.10 10.14
CA THR A 456 19.86 34.22 11.16
C THR A 456 18.50 33.86 10.57
N PHE A 457 17.89 32.78 11.05
CA PHE A 457 16.57 32.30 10.62
C PHE A 457 15.54 32.51 11.72
N LEU A 458 14.54 33.35 11.47
CA LEU A 458 13.48 33.66 12.45
C LEU A 458 12.14 33.04 12.04
N ILE A 459 11.56 32.24 12.93
CA ILE A 459 10.29 31.54 12.75
C ILE A 459 9.26 32.15 13.72
N VAL A 460 8.12 32.60 13.17
CA VAL A 460 7.03 33.20 13.95
C VAL A 460 5.92 32.19 14.18
N GLY A 461 5.68 31.84 15.45
CA GLY A 461 4.59 30.99 15.92
C GLY A 461 5.07 29.64 16.43
N GLY A 462 4.95 29.41 17.74
CA GLY A 462 5.33 28.17 18.43
C GLY A 462 4.30 27.03 18.33
N GLY A 463 3.54 26.96 17.24
CA GLY A 463 2.66 25.82 16.94
C GLY A 463 3.43 24.65 16.30
N PRO A 464 2.76 23.52 15.97
CA PRO A 464 3.42 22.35 15.39
C PRO A 464 4.32 22.69 14.20
N THR A 465 3.78 23.40 13.21
CA THR A 465 4.53 23.77 11.99
C THR A 465 5.77 24.62 12.28
N GLY A 466 5.69 25.57 13.22
CA GLY A 466 6.84 26.42 13.55
C GLY A 466 7.90 25.67 14.34
N VAL A 467 7.49 24.79 15.26
CA VAL A 467 8.38 23.90 16.01
C VAL A 467 9.11 22.94 15.08
N GLU A 468 8.39 22.28 14.18
CA GLU A 468 8.96 21.35 13.19
C GLU A 468 9.93 22.06 12.24
N LEU A 469 9.57 23.24 11.74
CA LEU A 469 10.43 24.00 10.84
C LEU A 469 11.70 24.49 11.55
N ALA A 470 11.59 25.04 12.77
CA ALA A 470 12.75 25.49 13.54
C ALA A 470 13.72 24.35 13.84
N GLY A 471 13.20 23.20 14.29
CA GLY A 471 14.02 22.01 14.52
C GLY A 471 14.70 21.52 13.24
N ALA A 472 13.95 21.42 12.14
CA ALA A 472 14.50 20.93 10.87
C ALA A 472 15.56 21.85 10.26
N ILE A 473 15.45 23.18 10.44
CA ILE A 473 16.50 24.12 10.02
C ILE A 473 17.75 23.94 10.87
N ALA A 474 17.61 23.80 12.19
CA ALA A 474 18.73 23.56 13.10
C ALA A 474 19.44 22.22 12.83
N GLU A 475 18.68 21.17 12.49
CA GLU A 475 19.25 19.88 12.08
C GLU A 475 19.97 19.97 10.73
N LEU A 476 19.38 20.66 9.75
CA LEU A 476 20.00 20.89 8.44
C LEU A 476 21.35 21.60 8.61
N SER A 477 21.39 22.67 9.40
CA SER A 477 22.62 23.46 9.58
C SER A 477 23.71 22.67 10.32
N ARG A 478 23.36 21.92 11.36
CA ARG A 478 24.34 21.17 12.18
C ARG A 478 24.80 19.86 11.58
N TYR A 479 23.93 19.15 10.87
CA TYR A 479 24.19 17.77 10.43
C TYR A 479 24.07 17.59 8.92
N GLY A 480 23.24 18.39 8.25
CA GLY A 480 22.99 18.27 6.81
C GLY A 480 23.99 19.02 5.93
N MET A 481 24.80 19.92 6.51
CA MET A 481 25.75 20.78 5.77
C MET A 481 27.19 20.68 6.29
N ASP A 482 27.52 19.65 7.09
CA ASP A 482 28.88 19.47 7.61
C ASP A 482 29.90 19.45 6.46
N LYS A 483 30.88 20.36 6.51
CA LYS A 483 31.97 20.51 5.54
C LYS A 483 31.58 20.93 4.12
N GLU A 484 30.34 21.36 3.89
CA GLU A 484 29.91 21.90 2.59
C GLU A 484 30.50 23.31 2.32
N PHE A 485 30.76 24.09 3.38
CA PHE A 485 31.26 25.47 3.30
C PHE A 485 32.69 25.61 3.87
N ARG A 486 33.47 26.60 3.41
CA ARG A 486 34.89 26.76 3.77
C ARG A 486 35.18 27.99 4.62
N GLN A 487 34.33 29.02 4.55
CA GLN A 487 34.58 30.29 5.24
C GLN A 487 33.95 30.39 6.63
N PHE A 488 33.03 29.48 6.96
CA PHE A 488 32.32 29.43 8.24
C PHE A 488 31.83 28.01 8.53
N ASP A 489 31.44 27.75 9.78
CA ASP A 489 30.76 26.52 10.16
C ASP A 489 29.23 26.73 10.03
N PRO A 490 28.52 25.97 9.19
CA PRO A 490 27.06 26.05 9.09
C PRO A 490 26.35 25.83 10.42
N ALA A 491 26.96 25.11 11.37
CA ALA A 491 26.41 24.90 12.71
C ALA A 491 26.29 26.19 13.54
N ASP A 492 26.94 27.29 13.12
CA ASP A 492 26.85 28.62 13.74
C ASP A 492 25.58 29.38 13.35
N ALA A 493 24.77 28.84 12.43
CA ALA A 493 23.50 29.45 12.05
C ALA A 493 22.56 29.61 13.25
N ARG A 494 22.03 30.82 13.43
CA ARG A 494 21.15 31.19 14.54
C ARG A 494 19.70 30.97 14.14
N VAL A 495 19.03 30.03 14.80
CA VAL A 495 17.60 29.76 14.59
C VAL A 495 16.80 30.31 15.77
N VAL A 496 15.88 31.23 15.52
CA VAL A 496 15.05 31.89 16.56
C VAL A 496 13.58 31.53 16.36
N LEU A 497 12.94 30.94 17.36
CA LEU A 497 11.51 30.62 17.37
C LEU A 497 10.75 31.57 18.31
N VAL A 498 9.91 32.44 17.75
CA VAL A 498 9.14 33.44 18.49
C VAL A 498 7.71 32.95 18.72
N GLN A 499 7.23 33.03 19.96
CA GLN A 499 5.88 32.65 20.34
C GLN A 499 5.27 33.65 21.32
N SER A 500 4.10 34.18 20.98
CA SER A 500 3.42 35.18 21.83
C SER A 500 2.80 34.59 23.10
N ALA A 501 2.49 33.29 23.07
CA ALA A 501 1.98 32.56 24.23
C ALA A 501 3.12 32.22 25.21
N PRO A 502 2.80 31.90 26.49
CA PRO A 502 3.83 31.54 27.47
C PRO A 502 4.47 30.17 27.22
N ARG A 503 3.99 29.38 26.24
CA ARG A 503 4.50 28.04 25.92
C ARG A 503 4.40 27.72 24.43
N LEU A 504 5.28 26.82 23.97
CA LEU A 504 5.14 26.14 22.68
C LEU A 504 3.97 25.14 22.73
N LEU A 505 3.47 24.77 21.56
CA LEU A 505 2.48 23.70 21.37
C LEU A 505 1.31 23.77 22.39
N PRO A 506 0.58 24.89 22.51
CA PRO A 506 -0.37 25.10 23.59
C PRO A 506 -1.56 24.11 23.60
N ALA A 507 -1.77 23.37 22.51
CA ALA A 507 -2.77 22.31 22.42
C ALA A 507 -2.33 20.99 23.08
N PHE A 508 -1.05 20.85 23.45
CA PHE A 508 -0.49 19.67 24.09
C PHE A 508 -0.42 19.85 25.61
N PRO A 509 -0.38 18.74 26.38
CA PRO A 509 -0.06 18.77 27.80
C PRO A 509 1.24 19.52 28.08
N GLU A 510 1.28 20.24 29.19
CA GLU A 510 2.41 21.08 29.61
C GLU A 510 3.74 20.33 29.66
N SER A 511 3.73 19.10 30.18
CA SER A 511 4.93 18.25 30.25
C SER A 511 5.52 17.98 28.88
N LEU A 512 4.69 17.75 27.86
CA LEU A 512 5.15 17.51 26.48
C LEU A 512 5.62 18.80 25.81
N ALA A 513 4.96 19.92 26.07
CA ALA A 513 5.41 21.23 25.59
C ALA A 513 6.79 21.60 26.15
N ALA A 514 7.03 21.33 27.43
CA ALA A 514 8.33 21.56 28.08
C ALA A 514 9.43 20.66 27.48
N ILE A 515 9.13 19.39 27.22
CA ILE A 515 10.06 18.48 26.53
C ILE A 515 10.39 18.99 25.12
N ALA A 516 9.40 19.44 24.36
CA ALA A 516 9.61 19.96 23.02
C ALA A 516 10.50 21.21 23.02
N GLN A 517 10.25 22.15 23.95
CA GLN A 517 11.10 23.32 24.13
C GLN A 517 12.54 22.92 24.48
N HIS A 518 12.72 22.06 25.48
CA HIS A 518 14.06 21.62 25.90
C HIS A 518 14.81 20.90 24.77
N SER A 519 14.10 20.10 23.96
CA SER A 519 14.68 19.44 22.80
C SER A 519 15.15 20.43 21.72
N LEU A 520 14.38 21.48 21.44
CA LEU A 520 14.76 22.53 20.50
C LEU A 520 15.97 23.34 21.01
N GLU A 521 15.96 23.71 22.29
CA GLU A 521 17.07 24.43 22.93
C GLU A 521 18.37 23.60 22.90
N LYS A 522 18.27 22.28 23.11
CA LYS A 522 19.41 21.36 22.99
C LYS A 522 19.96 21.28 21.56
N LEU A 523 19.11 21.47 20.54
CA LEU A 523 19.51 21.60 19.14
C LEU A 523 20.06 23.01 18.81
N GLY A 524 20.10 23.93 19.77
CA GLY A 524 20.61 25.29 19.60
C GLY A 524 19.59 26.28 19.05
N VAL A 525 18.29 25.96 19.09
CA VAL A 525 17.22 26.91 18.75
C VAL A 525 16.98 27.86 19.92
N GLU A 526 16.98 29.17 19.65
CA GLU A 526 16.62 30.21 20.62
C GLU A 526 15.09 30.35 20.68
N VAL A 527 14.48 29.98 21.80
CA VAL A 527 13.02 30.03 21.97
C VAL A 527 12.61 31.29 22.75
N LEU A 528 11.87 32.19 22.08
CA LEU A 528 11.37 33.44 22.66
C LEU A 528 9.86 33.32 22.96
N LEU A 529 9.53 32.93 24.19
CA LEU A 529 8.16 32.84 24.68
C LEU A 529 7.64 34.19 25.18
N GLY A 530 6.32 34.34 25.28
CA GLY A 530 5.67 35.58 25.72
C GLY A 530 6.01 36.79 24.85
N SER A 531 6.54 36.57 23.65
CA SER A 531 7.17 37.58 22.81
C SER A 531 6.36 37.81 21.55
N ARG A 532 5.99 39.06 21.28
CA ARG A 532 5.13 39.43 20.16
C ARG A 532 5.93 40.10 19.06
N VAL A 533 5.68 39.68 17.81
CA VAL A 533 6.20 40.37 16.63
C VAL A 533 5.39 41.66 16.39
N GLU A 534 6.11 42.78 16.30
CA GLU A 534 5.55 44.12 16.19
C GLU A 534 5.63 44.66 14.76
N ALA A 535 6.74 44.38 14.06
CA ALA A 535 7.02 44.81 12.69
C ALA A 535 7.95 43.79 11.98
N ILE A 536 7.79 43.68 10.65
CA ILE A 536 8.64 42.87 9.75
C ILE A 536 8.91 43.73 8.50
N ASP A 537 10.16 43.80 8.08
CA ASP A 537 10.58 44.42 6.82
C ASP A 537 11.77 43.67 6.19
N ALA A 538 12.37 44.21 5.15
CA ALA A 538 13.45 43.58 4.39
C ALA A 538 14.74 43.32 5.19
N ASN A 539 14.92 43.99 6.33
CA ASN A 539 16.14 43.94 7.15
C ASN A 539 15.93 43.21 8.47
N GLY A 540 14.78 42.54 8.66
CA GLY A 540 14.50 41.72 9.85
C GLY A 540 13.21 42.08 10.58
N VAL A 541 13.20 41.82 11.90
CA VAL A 541 11.97 41.71 12.70
C VAL A 541 12.09 42.46 14.03
N ALA A 542 11.07 43.21 14.40
CA ALA A 542 10.93 43.80 15.74
C ALA A 542 10.09 42.87 16.64
N VAL A 543 10.68 42.45 17.76
CA VAL A 543 10.08 41.54 18.74
C VAL A 543 10.19 42.17 20.13
N SER A 544 9.05 42.48 20.76
CA SER A 544 8.98 43.04 22.11
C SER A 544 9.94 44.24 22.32
N GLY A 545 9.95 45.20 21.39
CA GLY A 545 10.83 46.37 21.43
C GLY A 545 12.31 46.15 21.06
N LYS A 546 12.74 44.91 20.73
CA LYS A 546 14.09 44.61 20.24
C LYS A 546 14.08 44.29 18.76
N ARG A 547 15.08 44.78 18.03
CA ARG A 547 15.26 44.48 16.61
C ARG A 547 16.21 43.29 16.43
N ILE A 548 15.76 42.28 15.69
CA ILE A 548 16.57 41.16 15.23
C ILE A 548 16.82 41.37 13.73
N ILE A 549 18.09 41.46 13.36
CA ILE A 549 18.52 41.50 11.95
C ILE A 549 18.54 40.07 11.45
N ALA A 550 17.81 39.80 10.37
CA ALA A 550 17.60 38.48 9.78
C ALA A 550 17.18 38.62 8.32
#